data_AF-A0A1N6LY56-F1
#
_entry.id   AF-A0A1N6LY56-F1
#
_cell.length_a   1.000
_cell.length_b   1.000
_cell.length_c   1.000
_cell.angle_alpha   90.00
_cell.angle_beta   90.00
_cell.angle_gamma   90.00
#
_symmetry.space_group_name_H-M   'P 1'
#
loop_
_entity.id
_entity.type
_entity.pdbx_description
1 polymer ?
#
loop_
_entity_poly.entity_id
_entity_poly.type
_entity_poly.pdbx_seq_one_letter_code
_entity_poly.pdbx_strand_id
1 'polypeptide(L)'
;MMNDSDSDVVVKYPKRQIGQFETILDSLILEIAFLKAAFQVNACLSPSVYNTIDSGPSPAAMIHGGYCRGKDLVKYLMEKCNCPRGLDQKLQYTTTNCTMSMLENSDPFDHIASFLRLSVYYTWVDEYVSYNYTRKVYYSSLPFPFSYTFYYLERNSLVQECKSKGLLHEIYVTKELEVIYKTIKPLLVNGTFGNGKFTDLDVVVFSSMAVLFSLPIKSNLFTNFVNNNRYLVNYVMNVNMKLRIWPCKNTFLAYIDPHTPL
;
A
#
# COMPACT_ATOMS: atom_id res chain seq x y z
N MET A 1 8.36 -30.98 24.93
CA MET A 1 8.37 -29.70 24.18
C MET A 1 7.90 -30.03 22.78
N MET A 2 6.64 -29.75 22.47
CA MET A 2 6.16 -29.83 21.09
C MET A 2 6.87 -28.72 20.32
N ASN A 3 7.60 -29.08 19.26
CA ASN A 3 8.02 -28.12 18.27
C ASN A 3 6.73 -27.49 17.71
N ASP A 4 6.52 -26.21 17.95
CA ASP A 4 5.55 -25.42 17.18
C ASP A 4 6.01 -25.50 15.72
N SER A 5 5.48 -26.49 15.02
CA SER A 5 5.58 -26.59 13.57
C SER A 5 5.10 -25.27 13.00
N ASP A 6 5.92 -24.68 12.12
CA ASP A 6 5.64 -23.49 11.31
C ASP A 6 4.33 -23.68 10.51
N SER A 7 3.19 -23.57 11.20
CA SER A 7 1.89 -23.60 10.55
C SER A 7 1.77 -22.34 9.71
N ASP A 8 1.43 -22.50 8.43
CA ASP A 8 1.22 -21.41 7.49
C ASP A 8 0.31 -20.34 8.12
N VAL A 9 0.77 -19.09 8.15
CA VAL A 9 -0.08 -17.98 8.59
C VAL A 9 -1.12 -17.73 7.50
N VAL A 10 -2.36 -18.17 7.73
CA VAL A 10 -3.45 -17.95 6.77
C VAL A 10 -3.95 -16.51 6.91
N VAL A 11 -3.55 -15.67 5.96
CA VAL A 11 -3.94 -14.28 5.87
C VAL A 11 -5.20 -14.17 5.01
N LYS A 12 -6.28 -13.76 5.65
CA LYS A 12 -7.54 -13.46 4.97
C LYS A 12 -7.55 -12.02 4.49
N TYR A 13 -7.94 -11.80 3.24
CA TYR A 13 -7.96 -10.46 2.63
C TYR A 13 -9.18 -10.25 1.72
N PRO A 14 -9.69 -9.02 1.57
CA PRO A 14 -10.81 -8.73 0.68
C PRO A 14 -10.35 -8.87 -0.78
N LYS A 15 -10.83 -9.90 -1.48
CA LYS A 15 -10.58 -10.04 -2.92
C LYS A 15 -11.35 -8.96 -3.68
N ARG A 16 -10.65 -8.24 -4.55
CA ARG A 16 -11.21 -7.12 -5.32
C ARG A 16 -11.07 -7.35 -6.80
N GLN A 17 -12.13 -7.06 -7.56
CA GLN A 17 -12.18 -7.28 -9.00
C GLN A 17 -12.86 -6.11 -9.71
N ILE A 18 -12.42 -5.82 -10.93
CA ILE A 18 -13.11 -4.92 -11.86
C ILE A 18 -13.44 -5.71 -13.13
N GLY A 19 -14.73 -5.99 -13.34
CA GLY A 19 -15.14 -6.99 -14.32
C GLY A 19 -14.53 -8.35 -13.99
N GLN A 20 -13.76 -8.93 -14.91
CA GLN A 20 -13.08 -10.22 -14.74
C GLN A 20 -11.67 -10.14 -14.14
N PHE A 21 -11.13 -8.94 -13.95
CA PHE A 21 -9.73 -8.75 -13.56
C PHE A 21 -9.59 -8.47 -12.06
N GLU A 22 -8.70 -9.18 -11.37
CA GLU A 22 -8.33 -8.88 -9.99
C GLU A 22 -7.55 -7.56 -9.92
N THR A 23 -7.87 -6.74 -8.92
CA THR A 23 -7.19 -5.47 -8.62
C THR A 23 -6.96 -5.38 -7.13
N ILE A 24 -6.08 -4.48 -6.70
CA ILE A 24 -5.79 -4.26 -5.28
C ILE A 24 -5.98 -2.78 -4.96
N LEU A 25 -6.79 -2.51 -3.93
CA LEU A 25 -7.07 -1.17 -3.43
C LEU A 25 -6.41 -0.88 -2.07
N ASP A 26 -5.76 -1.88 -1.46
CA ASP A 26 -5.18 -1.80 -0.13
C ASP A 26 -3.69 -2.17 -0.20
N SER A 27 -2.85 -1.21 0.16
CA SER A 27 -1.40 -1.41 0.18
C SER A 27 -0.96 -2.50 1.15
N LEU A 28 -1.68 -2.72 2.27
CA LEU A 28 -1.27 -3.74 3.25
C LEU A 28 -1.30 -5.16 2.67
N ILE A 29 -2.22 -5.43 1.74
CA ILE A 29 -2.28 -6.71 1.03
C ILE A 29 -1.03 -6.88 0.14
N LEU A 30 -0.61 -5.81 -0.53
CA LEU A 30 0.63 -5.82 -1.32
C LEU A 30 1.87 -5.92 -0.45
N GLU A 31 1.88 -5.34 0.74
CA GLU A 31 3.00 -5.46 1.67
C GLU A 31 3.18 -6.94 2.07
N ILE A 32 2.09 -7.64 2.40
CA ILE A 32 2.13 -9.08 2.72
C ILE A 32 2.56 -9.91 1.50
N ALA A 33 2.03 -9.61 0.32
CA ALA A 33 2.39 -10.30 -0.92
C ALA A 33 3.87 -10.07 -1.30
N PHE A 34 4.39 -8.86 -1.07
CA PHE A 34 5.81 -8.54 -1.21
C PHE A 34 6.63 -9.37 -0.23
N LEU A 35 6.26 -9.39 1.06
CA LEU A 35 7.00 -10.13 2.07
C LEU A 35 7.11 -11.61 1.72
N LYS A 36 5.99 -12.21 1.28
CA LYS A 36 5.94 -13.59 0.77
C LYS A 36 6.90 -13.80 -0.40
N ALA A 37 6.91 -12.90 -1.38
CA ALA A 37 7.73 -13.05 -2.59
C ALA A 37 9.22 -12.80 -2.37
N ALA A 38 9.58 -11.79 -1.58
CA ALA A 38 10.96 -11.35 -1.39
C ALA A 38 11.68 -12.05 -0.24
N PHE A 39 10.96 -12.38 0.85
CA PHE A 39 11.54 -12.92 2.08
C PHE A 39 11.04 -14.34 2.41
N GLN A 40 10.29 -14.97 1.49
CA GLN A 40 9.79 -16.34 1.63
C GLN A 40 8.96 -16.55 2.90
N VAL A 41 8.22 -15.52 3.33
CA VAL A 41 7.36 -15.61 4.51
C VAL A 41 6.32 -16.71 4.31
N ASN A 42 6.22 -17.61 5.30
CA ASN A 42 5.23 -18.68 5.30
C ASN A 42 3.82 -18.13 5.64
N ALA A 43 3.26 -17.38 4.69
CA ALA A 43 1.91 -16.83 4.76
C ALA A 43 1.09 -17.27 3.53
N CYS A 44 -0.13 -17.74 3.75
CA CYS A 44 -1.08 -18.12 2.71
C CYS A 44 -2.15 -17.04 2.57
N LEU A 45 -2.18 -16.37 1.41
CA LEU A 45 -3.22 -15.38 1.10
C LEU A 45 -4.51 -16.11 0.72
N SER A 46 -5.52 -16.00 1.57
CA SER A 46 -6.82 -16.62 1.39
C SER A 46 -7.86 -15.53 1.12
N PRO A 47 -8.45 -15.47 -0.09
CA PRO A 47 -9.43 -14.44 -0.42
C PRO A 47 -10.67 -14.56 0.46
N SER A 48 -11.20 -13.41 0.84
CA SER A 48 -12.44 -13.20 1.57
C SER A 48 -13.28 -12.19 0.80
N VAL A 49 -14.60 -12.32 0.89
CA VAL A 49 -15.51 -11.26 0.42
C VAL A 49 -15.80 -10.24 1.51
N TYR A 50 -15.40 -10.48 2.76
CA TYR A 50 -15.65 -9.54 3.84
C TYR A 50 -14.43 -8.65 4.08
N ASN A 51 -14.69 -7.36 4.28
CA ASN A 51 -13.68 -6.38 4.69
C ASN A 51 -13.29 -6.56 6.14
N THR A 52 -14.11 -7.26 6.91
CA THR A 52 -13.90 -7.54 8.32
C THR A 52 -14.00 -9.04 8.62
N ILE A 53 -13.23 -9.47 9.62
CA ILE A 53 -13.28 -10.84 10.14
C ILE A 53 -13.55 -10.72 11.63
N ASP A 54 -14.67 -11.28 12.07
CA ASP A 54 -15.11 -11.26 13.47
C ASP A 54 -14.92 -9.87 14.12
N SER A 55 -15.37 -8.79 13.44
CA SER A 55 -15.39 -7.37 13.83
C SER A 55 -14.16 -6.47 13.62
N GLY A 56 -13.05 -6.93 13.03
CA GLY A 56 -11.84 -6.09 12.82
C GLY A 56 -11.42 -5.89 11.36
N PRO A 57 -10.51 -4.94 11.06
CA PRO A 57 -10.07 -4.63 9.70
C PRO A 57 -9.29 -5.78 9.06
N SER A 58 -9.45 -5.96 7.76
CA SER A 58 -8.57 -6.81 6.94
C SER A 58 -7.35 -6.02 6.43
N PRO A 59 -6.25 -6.67 6.02
CA PRO A 59 -5.99 -8.12 6.10
C PRO A 59 -5.86 -8.61 7.54
N ALA A 60 -6.18 -9.89 7.79
CA ALA A 60 -6.16 -10.46 9.13
C ALA A 60 -5.75 -11.93 9.13
N ALA A 61 -5.11 -12.40 10.21
CA ALA A 61 -4.71 -13.78 10.40
C ALA A 61 -4.89 -14.22 11.86
N MET A 62 -5.06 -15.52 12.08
CA MET A 62 -5.04 -16.12 13.41
C MET A 62 -3.60 -16.45 13.78
N ILE A 63 -3.09 -15.87 14.86
CA ILE A 63 -1.72 -15.99 15.33
C ILE A 63 -1.74 -16.23 16.84
N HIS A 64 -1.13 -17.33 17.30
CA HIS A 64 -1.09 -17.72 18.72
C HIS A 64 -2.47 -17.70 19.44
N GLY A 65 -3.53 -18.09 18.74
CA GLY A 65 -4.90 -18.10 19.29
C GLY A 65 -5.60 -16.75 19.34
N GLY A 66 -5.00 -15.69 18.77
CA GLY A 66 -5.61 -14.36 18.64
C GLY A 66 -5.59 -13.83 17.21
N TYR A 67 -6.44 -12.84 16.91
CA TYR A 67 -6.42 -12.16 15.61
C TYR A 67 -5.34 -11.09 15.56
N CYS A 68 -4.44 -11.19 14.59
CA CYS A 68 -3.49 -10.15 14.20
C CYS A 68 -3.96 -9.50 12.89
N ARG A 69 -4.01 -8.17 12.81
CA ARG A 69 -4.76 -7.46 11.76
C ARG A 69 -4.01 -6.24 11.22
N GLY A 70 -4.35 -5.84 9.99
CA GLY A 70 -3.91 -4.59 9.37
C GLY A 70 -2.40 -4.37 9.47
N LYS A 71 -2.00 -3.19 9.98
CA LYS A 71 -0.59 -2.81 10.13
C LYS A 71 0.16 -3.70 11.13
N ASP A 72 -0.51 -4.16 12.19
CA ASP A 72 0.12 -5.01 13.20
C ASP A 72 0.47 -6.39 12.62
N LEU A 73 -0.39 -6.91 11.74
CA LEU A 73 -0.10 -8.14 10.99
C LEU A 73 1.12 -7.98 10.11
N VAL A 74 1.22 -6.87 9.37
CA VAL A 74 2.40 -6.61 8.53
C VAL A 74 3.66 -6.49 9.38
N LYS A 75 3.60 -5.76 10.50
CA LYS A 75 4.72 -5.62 11.43
C LYS A 75 5.18 -6.97 11.98
N TYR A 76 4.24 -7.80 12.43
CA TYR A 76 4.53 -9.17 12.87
C TYR A 76 5.23 -9.99 11.78
N LEU A 77 4.76 -9.92 10.53
CA LEU A 77 5.37 -10.68 9.43
C LEU A 77 6.77 -10.15 9.06
N MET A 78 6.98 -8.84 9.10
CA MET A 78 8.30 -8.22 8.90
C MET A 78 9.31 -8.66 9.97
N GLU A 79 8.88 -8.70 11.23
CA GLU A 79 9.70 -9.18 12.35
C GLU A 79 10.00 -10.67 12.20
N LYS A 80 8.98 -11.50 11.90
CA LYS A 80 9.15 -12.95 11.71
C LYS A 80 10.13 -13.29 10.58
N CYS A 81 10.19 -12.47 9.54
CA CYS A 81 11.08 -12.70 8.39
C CYS A 81 12.43 -11.98 8.47
N ASN A 82 12.74 -11.32 9.59
CA ASN A 82 13.94 -10.50 9.77
C ASN A 82 14.13 -9.49 8.62
N CYS A 83 13.05 -8.81 8.21
CA CYS A 83 13.10 -7.80 7.16
C CYS A 83 14.08 -6.68 7.55
N PRO A 84 15.12 -6.38 6.74
CA PRO A 84 16.11 -5.37 7.11
C PRO A 84 15.49 -3.97 7.02
N ARG A 85 15.89 -3.10 7.96
CA ARG A 85 15.52 -1.69 8.00
C ARG A 85 16.17 -0.92 6.85
N GLY A 86 15.38 -0.20 6.06
CA GLY A 86 15.83 0.59 4.91
C GLY A 86 16.11 2.06 5.22
N LEU A 87 15.71 2.55 6.41
CA LEU A 87 15.96 3.92 6.84
C LEU A 87 17.18 3.96 7.78
N ASP A 88 18.25 4.65 7.37
CA ASP A 88 19.44 4.87 8.20
C ASP A 88 19.14 5.90 9.31
N GLN A 89 19.68 5.70 10.52
CA GLN A 89 19.58 6.63 11.66
C GLN A 89 20.05 8.05 11.30
N LYS A 90 20.99 8.21 10.36
CA LYS A 90 21.47 9.52 9.91
C LYS A 90 20.43 10.36 9.15
N LEU A 91 19.46 9.72 8.49
CA LEU A 91 18.39 10.40 7.74
C LEU A 91 17.22 10.87 8.61
N GLN A 92 17.12 10.37 9.85
CA GLN A 92 16.13 10.83 10.84
C GLN A 92 16.19 12.35 11.05
N TYR A 93 17.39 12.94 10.93
CA TYR A 93 17.64 14.38 11.07
C TYR A 93 17.23 15.22 9.86
N THR A 94 16.98 14.62 8.69
CA THR A 94 16.55 15.35 7.47
C THR A 94 15.03 15.33 7.29
N THR A 95 14.35 14.29 7.81
CA THR A 95 12.89 14.14 7.83
C THR A 95 12.14 15.16 8.70
N THR A 96 12.84 15.92 9.54
CA THR A 96 12.27 17.02 10.36
C THR A 96 11.71 18.18 9.53
N ASN A 97 11.95 18.22 8.20
CA ASN A 97 11.39 19.20 7.28
C ASN A 97 10.07 18.76 6.60
N CYS A 98 9.53 17.56 6.89
CA CYS A 98 8.17 17.23 6.47
C CYS A 98 7.17 18.15 7.17
N THR A 99 6.27 18.76 6.41
CA THR A 99 5.42 19.88 6.87
C THR A 99 4.27 19.48 7.80
N MET A 100 4.09 18.19 8.07
CA MET A 100 3.14 17.72 9.06
C MET A 100 3.79 17.64 10.44
N SER A 101 3.47 18.63 11.28
CA SER A 101 3.68 18.68 12.74
C SER A 101 2.89 17.60 13.52
N MET A 102 2.60 16.46 12.90
CA MET A 102 1.82 15.39 13.52
C MET A 102 2.71 14.21 13.87
N LEU A 103 2.90 14.08 15.19
CA LEU A 103 3.67 13.09 15.96
C LEU A 103 5.13 13.51 16.22
N GLU A 104 5.30 14.45 17.16
CA GLU A 104 6.58 14.84 17.77
C GLU A 104 7.33 13.69 18.49
N ASN A 105 6.89 12.43 18.39
CA ASN A 105 7.47 11.28 19.12
C ASN A 105 7.48 9.95 18.33
N SER A 106 7.25 9.94 17.02
CA SER A 106 7.24 8.69 16.22
C SER A 106 8.52 8.48 15.42
N ASP A 107 8.95 7.22 15.29
CA ASP A 107 10.02 6.80 14.37
C ASP A 107 9.76 7.38 12.95
N PRO A 108 10.74 8.05 12.31
CA PRO A 108 10.59 8.60 10.97
C PRO A 108 10.15 7.58 9.92
N PHE A 109 10.51 6.30 10.08
CA PHE A 109 9.98 5.23 9.23
C PHE A 109 8.47 5.08 9.39
N ASP A 110 7.97 5.05 10.63
CA ASP A 110 6.55 4.90 10.91
C ASP A 110 5.74 6.09 10.38
N HIS A 111 6.33 7.29 10.39
CA HIS A 111 5.76 8.48 9.76
C HIS A 111 5.64 8.31 8.24
N ILE A 112 6.74 8.01 7.55
CA ILE A 112 6.75 7.77 6.10
C ILE A 112 5.77 6.66 5.73
N ALA A 113 5.82 5.52 6.42
CA ALA A 113 4.97 4.39 6.13
C ALA A 113 3.49 4.69 6.41
N SER A 114 3.18 5.44 7.47
CA SER A 114 1.83 5.88 7.73
C SER A 114 1.31 6.83 6.66
N PHE A 115 2.10 7.83 6.26
CA PHE A 115 1.71 8.76 5.20
C PHE A 115 1.54 8.06 3.86
N LEU A 116 2.46 7.20 3.45
CA LEU A 116 2.37 6.46 2.19
C LEU A 116 1.12 5.56 2.15
N ARG A 117 0.82 4.83 3.23
CA ARG A 117 -0.43 4.05 3.33
C ARG A 117 -1.68 4.96 3.28
N LEU A 118 -1.66 6.10 3.96
CA LEU A 118 -2.76 7.06 3.93
C LEU A 118 -2.95 7.69 2.55
N SER A 119 -1.87 7.93 1.81
CA SER A 119 -1.94 8.50 0.46
C SER A 119 -2.74 7.59 -0.48
N VAL A 120 -2.69 6.27 -0.29
CA VAL A 120 -3.55 5.31 -1.02
C VAL A 120 -5.03 5.59 -0.76
N TYR A 121 -5.41 6.12 0.40
CA TYR A 121 -6.81 6.48 0.70
C TYR A 121 -7.34 7.65 -0.14
N TYR A 122 -6.48 8.29 -0.94
CA TYR A 122 -6.93 9.17 -2.02
C TYR A 122 -7.90 8.45 -2.99
N THR A 123 -7.80 7.12 -3.14
CA THR A 123 -8.81 6.25 -3.82
C THR A 123 -10.25 6.44 -3.36
N TRP A 124 -10.43 6.87 -2.11
CA TRP A 124 -11.71 7.00 -1.42
C TRP A 124 -12.15 8.46 -1.29
N VAL A 125 -11.17 9.37 -1.21
CA VAL A 125 -11.40 10.81 -1.04
C VAL A 125 -11.69 11.48 -2.39
N ASP A 126 -10.92 11.15 -3.44
CA ASP A 126 -11.16 11.70 -4.78
C ASP A 126 -12.51 11.20 -5.30
N GLU A 127 -13.43 12.13 -5.56
CA GLU A 127 -14.78 11.79 -5.96
C GLU A 127 -14.81 11.02 -7.29
N TYR A 128 -13.94 11.40 -8.23
CA TYR A 128 -13.90 10.75 -9.52
C TYR A 128 -13.44 9.29 -9.40
N VAL A 129 -12.31 9.03 -8.72
CA VAL A 129 -11.80 7.68 -8.47
C VAL A 129 -12.80 6.89 -7.62
N SER A 130 -13.28 7.46 -6.53
CA SER A 130 -14.20 6.80 -5.61
C SER A 130 -15.47 6.32 -6.32
N TYR A 131 -16.16 7.22 -7.05
CA TYR A 131 -17.46 6.89 -7.66
C TYR A 131 -17.35 6.11 -8.97
N ASN A 132 -16.27 6.28 -9.74
CA ASN A 132 -16.14 5.67 -11.07
C ASN A 132 -15.24 4.44 -11.13
N TYR A 133 -14.36 4.26 -10.15
CA TYR A 133 -13.45 3.11 -10.06
C TYR A 133 -13.71 2.29 -8.79
N THR A 134 -13.45 2.84 -7.61
CA THR A 134 -13.53 2.14 -6.32
C THR A 134 -14.91 1.51 -6.08
N ARG A 135 -15.98 2.25 -6.35
CA ARG A 135 -17.36 1.73 -6.26
C ARG A 135 -17.62 0.55 -7.18
N LYS A 136 -17.13 0.60 -8.42
CA LYS A 136 -17.30 -0.50 -9.38
C LYS A 136 -16.57 -1.75 -8.89
N VAL A 137 -15.37 -1.56 -8.35
CA VAL A 137 -14.62 -2.66 -7.75
C VAL A 137 -15.43 -3.34 -6.64
N TYR A 138 -16.03 -2.57 -5.73
CA TYR A 138 -16.88 -3.12 -4.68
C TYR A 138 -18.12 -3.84 -5.23
N TYR A 139 -18.79 -3.27 -6.22
CA TYR A 139 -19.99 -3.85 -6.82
C TYR A 139 -19.71 -5.13 -7.59
N SER A 140 -18.51 -5.25 -8.18
CA SER A 140 -18.08 -6.48 -8.85
C SER A 140 -17.57 -7.55 -7.88
N SER A 141 -17.14 -7.17 -6.67
CA SER A 141 -16.50 -8.11 -5.73
C SER A 141 -17.44 -8.66 -4.67
N LEU A 142 -18.57 -8.00 -4.43
CA LEU A 142 -19.46 -8.28 -3.31
C LEU A 142 -20.90 -8.51 -3.79
N PRO A 143 -21.64 -9.45 -3.18
CA PRO A 143 -23.05 -9.63 -3.48
C PRO A 143 -23.87 -8.39 -3.10
N PHE A 144 -24.91 -8.09 -3.88
CA PHE A 144 -25.91 -7.11 -3.49
C PHE A 144 -26.77 -7.68 -2.33
N PRO A 145 -27.16 -6.87 -1.32
CA PRO A 145 -26.94 -5.42 -1.16
C PRO A 145 -25.65 -5.05 -0.41
N PHE A 146 -24.87 -6.03 0.02
CA PHE A 146 -23.67 -5.82 0.84
C PHE A 146 -22.66 -4.90 0.14
N SER A 147 -22.51 -5.02 -1.18
CA SER A 147 -21.61 -4.18 -1.98
C SER A 147 -21.85 -2.68 -1.81
N TYR A 148 -23.12 -2.26 -1.79
CA TYR A 148 -23.54 -0.89 -1.54
C TYR A 148 -23.14 -0.47 -0.13
N THR A 149 -23.62 -1.21 0.88
CA THR A 149 -23.41 -0.86 2.29
C THR A 149 -21.93 -0.79 2.66
N PHE A 150 -21.13 -1.79 2.27
CA PHE A 150 -19.70 -1.81 2.57
C PHE A 150 -18.95 -0.66 1.89
N TYR A 151 -19.28 -0.32 0.64
CA TYR A 151 -18.63 0.80 -0.05
C TYR A 151 -18.85 2.12 0.70
N TYR A 152 -20.10 2.43 1.10
CA TYR A 152 -20.39 3.69 1.77
C TYR A 152 -19.84 3.74 3.20
N LEU A 153 -19.89 2.64 3.95
CA LEU A 153 -19.31 2.57 5.29
C LEU A 153 -17.79 2.78 5.25
N GLU A 154 -17.10 2.06 4.37
CA GLU A 154 -15.64 2.17 4.21
C GLU A 154 -15.24 3.58 3.78
N ARG A 155 -15.90 4.11 2.74
CA ARG A 155 -15.65 5.47 2.26
C ARG A 155 -15.82 6.50 3.36
N ASN A 156 -16.92 6.43 4.11
CA ASN A 156 -17.18 7.38 5.19
C ASN A 156 -16.09 7.31 6.27
N SER A 157 -15.67 6.10 6.68
CA SER A 157 -14.60 5.93 7.67
C SER A 157 -13.28 6.53 7.18
N LEU A 158 -12.89 6.23 5.95
CA LEU A 158 -11.61 6.68 5.39
C LEU A 158 -11.60 8.18 5.11
N VAL A 159 -12.72 8.76 4.68
CA VAL A 159 -12.86 10.22 4.54
C VAL A 159 -12.72 10.92 5.89
N GLN A 160 -13.30 10.38 6.97
CA GLN A 160 -13.12 10.95 8.31
C GLN A 160 -11.67 10.83 8.80
N GLU A 161 -11.00 9.71 8.52
CA GLU A 161 -9.58 9.55 8.85
C GLU A 161 -8.70 10.53 8.07
N CYS A 162 -8.93 10.70 6.77
CA CYS A 162 -8.23 11.70 5.97
C CYS A 162 -8.52 13.12 6.46
N LYS A 163 -9.75 13.40 6.88
CA LYS A 163 -10.14 14.70 7.46
C LYS A 163 -9.40 14.99 8.77
N SER A 164 -9.35 14.03 9.70
CA SER A 164 -8.67 14.23 10.99
C SER A 164 -7.16 14.43 10.84
N LYS A 165 -6.59 13.99 9.71
CA LYS A 165 -5.16 14.12 9.37
C LYS A 165 -4.86 15.24 8.36
N GLY A 166 -5.84 16.06 7.98
CA GLY A 166 -5.64 17.17 7.04
C GLY A 166 -5.41 16.76 5.57
N LEU A 167 -5.67 15.50 5.21
CA LEU A 167 -5.40 14.89 3.90
C LEU A 167 -6.57 15.00 2.90
N LEU A 168 -7.49 15.95 3.10
CA LEU A 168 -8.61 16.15 2.16
C LEU A 168 -8.22 16.93 0.90
N HIS A 169 -7.14 17.71 0.97
CA HIS A 169 -6.73 18.53 -0.16
C HIS A 169 -5.56 17.89 -0.89
N GLU A 170 -5.76 17.63 -2.17
CA GLU A 170 -4.76 17.01 -3.04
C GLU A 170 -3.43 17.78 -3.07
N ILE A 171 -3.47 19.12 -3.02
CA ILE A 171 -2.26 19.96 -3.00
C ILE A 171 -1.33 19.57 -1.84
N TYR A 172 -1.88 19.28 -0.66
CA TYR A 172 -1.08 18.85 0.49
C TYR A 172 -0.54 17.44 0.28
N VAL A 173 -1.39 16.52 -0.16
CA VAL A 173 -1.00 15.13 -0.41
C VAL A 173 0.15 15.05 -1.41
N THR A 174 0.04 15.76 -2.53
CA THR A 174 1.05 15.77 -3.60
C THR A 174 2.36 16.44 -3.17
N LYS A 175 2.30 17.56 -2.44
CA LYS A 175 3.51 18.21 -1.88
C LYS A 175 4.24 17.31 -0.88
N GLU A 176 3.53 16.67 0.03
CA GLU A 176 4.13 15.74 1.00
C GLU A 176 4.71 14.51 0.30
N LEU A 177 4.01 13.97 -0.70
CA LEU A 177 4.55 12.91 -1.55
C LEU A 177 5.87 13.32 -2.22
N GLU A 178 5.99 14.56 -2.72
CA GLU A 178 7.24 15.06 -3.28
C GLU A 178 8.37 15.13 -2.25
N VAL A 179 8.09 15.61 -1.03
CA VAL A 179 9.07 15.70 0.05
C VAL A 179 9.54 14.32 0.49
N ILE A 180 8.61 13.41 0.76
CA ILE A 180 8.90 12.03 1.13
C ILE A 180 9.69 11.36 0.02
N TYR A 181 9.25 11.49 -1.24
CA TYR A 181 9.94 10.89 -2.36
C TYR A 181 11.38 11.39 -2.50
N LYS A 182 11.62 12.70 -2.41
CA LYS A 182 12.98 13.26 -2.44
C LYS A 182 13.87 12.66 -1.34
N THR A 183 13.29 12.40 -0.17
CA THR A 183 13.97 11.79 0.98
C THR A 183 14.30 10.32 0.75
N ILE A 184 13.35 9.53 0.24
CA ILE A 184 13.52 8.08 0.08
C ILE A 184 14.25 7.71 -1.21
N LYS A 185 14.21 8.54 -2.25
CA LYS A 185 14.82 8.27 -3.56
C LYS A 185 16.25 7.72 -3.49
N PRO A 186 17.19 8.30 -2.71
CA PRO A 186 18.55 7.75 -2.59
C PRO A 186 18.63 6.43 -1.83
N LEU A 187 17.60 6.06 -1.07
CA LEU A 187 17.52 4.83 -0.27
C LEU A 187 16.87 3.67 -1.02
N LEU A 188 16.00 3.98 -1.99
CA LEU A 188 15.44 2.98 -2.87
C LEU A 188 16.58 2.37 -3.69
N VAL A 189 16.62 1.05 -3.74
CA VAL A 189 17.68 0.30 -4.43
C VAL A 189 17.78 0.80 -5.88
N ASN A 190 18.92 1.43 -6.22
CA ASN A 190 19.20 1.92 -7.57
C ASN A 190 19.04 0.79 -8.61
N GLY A 191 18.42 1.13 -9.73
CA GLY A 191 18.01 0.25 -10.83
C GLY A 191 19.12 -0.48 -11.62
N THR A 192 20.26 -0.80 -11.01
CA THR A 192 21.17 -1.84 -11.50
C THR A 192 21.08 -3.04 -10.57
N PHE A 193 20.06 -3.87 -10.82
CA PHE A 193 19.87 -5.17 -10.18
C PHE A 193 21.17 -6.00 -10.26
N GLY A 194 21.88 -6.05 -9.15
CA GLY A 194 23.09 -6.87 -8.99
C GLY A 194 23.07 -7.66 -7.69
N ASN A 195 22.87 -7.00 -6.54
CA ASN A 195 23.00 -7.66 -5.22
C ASN A 195 22.17 -7.01 -4.07
N GLY A 196 21.32 -6.02 -4.35
CA GLY A 196 20.58 -5.30 -3.30
C GLY A 196 19.51 -6.18 -2.63
N LYS A 197 19.60 -6.32 -1.30
CA LYS A 197 18.55 -6.92 -0.47
C LYS A 197 17.41 -5.91 -0.32
N PHE A 198 16.17 -6.36 -0.53
CA PHE A 198 15.00 -5.55 -0.22
C PHE A 198 14.92 -5.23 1.26
N THR A 199 14.33 -4.08 1.57
CA THR A 199 14.14 -3.56 2.92
C THR A 199 12.66 -3.35 3.22
N ASP A 200 12.34 -3.06 4.48
CA ASP A 200 10.99 -2.66 4.89
C ASP A 200 10.50 -1.39 4.16
N LEU A 201 11.42 -0.48 3.82
CA LEU A 201 11.13 0.70 3.02
C LEU A 201 10.69 0.31 1.61
N ASP A 202 11.36 -0.67 0.97
CA ASP A 202 10.95 -1.17 -0.35
C ASP A 202 9.54 -1.77 -0.30
N VAL A 203 9.23 -2.52 0.76
CA VAL A 203 7.91 -3.15 0.96
C VAL A 203 6.83 -2.07 0.97
N VAL A 204 6.99 -1.03 1.79
CA VAL A 204 6.00 0.04 1.95
C VAL A 204 5.89 0.88 0.67
N VAL A 205 7.03 1.32 0.12
CA VAL A 205 7.06 2.22 -1.04
C VAL A 205 6.49 1.55 -2.27
N PHE A 206 6.88 0.30 -2.55
CA PHE A 206 6.30 -0.46 -3.64
C PHE A 206 4.78 -0.57 -3.46
N SER A 207 4.34 -1.00 -2.28
CA SER A 207 2.94 -1.33 -2.05
C SER A 207 2.02 -0.12 -2.15
N SER A 208 2.41 1.03 -1.58
CA SER A 208 1.62 2.25 -1.68
C SER A 208 1.64 2.84 -3.10
N MET A 209 2.80 2.89 -3.75
CA MET A 209 2.92 3.49 -5.09
C MET A 209 2.29 2.62 -6.17
N ALA A 210 2.39 1.29 -6.06
CA ALA A 210 1.74 0.37 -6.98
C ALA A 210 0.22 0.54 -6.98
N VAL A 211 -0.41 0.71 -5.82
CA VAL A 211 -1.85 1.02 -5.77
C VAL A 211 -2.09 2.40 -6.37
N LEU A 212 -1.40 3.45 -5.89
CA LEU A 212 -1.63 4.82 -6.33
C LEU A 212 -1.53 5.01 -7.86
N PHE A 213 -0.48 4.48 -8.46
CA PHE A 213 -0.25 4.60 -9.91
C PHE A 213 -1.18 3.69 -10.74
N SER A 214 -1.86 2.73 -10.13
CA SER A 214 -2.83 1.86 -10.81
C SER A 214 -4.25 2.44 -10.85
N LEU A 215 -4.43 3.71 -10.47
CA LEU A 215 -5.73 4.36 -10.36
C LEU A 215 -5.95 5.42 -11.44
N PRO A 216 -7.20 5.64 -11.87
CA PRO A 216 -7.55 6.65 -12.86
C PRO A 216 -7.68 8.05 -12.23
N ILE A 217 -6.61 8.53 -11.60
CA ILE A 217 -6.59 9.85 -10.94
C ILE A 217 -6.57 10.95 -12.02
N LYS A 218 -7.63 11.78 -12.05
CA LYS A 218 -7.77 12.89 -13.00
C LYS A 218 -7.33 14.22 -12.39
N SER A 219 -6.08 14.28 -11.97
CA SER A 219 -5.51 15.54 -11.50
C SER A 219 -4.21 15.90 -12.19
N ASN A 220 -4.10 17.17 -12.54
CA ASN A 220 -2.88 17.75 -13.07
C ASN A 220 -1.75 17.72 -12.05
N LEU A 221 -2.04 17.89 -10.75
CA LEU A 221 -1.00 17.86 -9.70
C LEU A 221 -0.42 16.46 -9.55
N PHE A 222 -1.29 15.44 -9.43
CA PHE A 222 -0.84 14.05 -9.42
C PHE A 222 -0.12 13.65 -10.72
N THR A 223 -0.66 14.06 -11.88
CA THR A 223 -0.01 13.80 -13.19
C THR A 223 1.38 14.42 -13.25
N ASN A 224 1.54 15.67 -12.79
CA ASN A 224 2.83 16.34 -12.71
C ASN A 224 3.77 15.63 -11.72
N PHE A 225 3.27 15.19 -10.57
CA PHE A 225 4.04 14.39 -9.62
C PHE A 225 4.57 13.10 -10.28
N VAL A 226 3.73 12.35 -10.99
CA VAL A 226 4.15 11.13 -11.69
C VAL A 226 5.21 11.44 -12.75
N ASN A 227 4.98 12.48 -13.56
CA ASN A 227 5.90 12.90 -14.62
C ASN A 227 7.26 13.36 -14.09
N ASN A 228 7.27 14.13 -13.01
CA ASN A 228 8.51 14.60 -12.38
C ASN A 228 9.28 13.47 -11.68
N ASN A 229 8.61 12.37 -11.36
CA ASN A 229 9.16 11.27 -10.55
C ASN A 229 9.09 9.93 -11.29
N ARG A 230 9.34 9.91 -12.60
CA ARG A 230 9.34 8.69 -13.44
C ARG A 230 10.24 7.56 -12.95
N TYR A 231 11.32 7.89 -12.23
CA TYR A 231 12.14 6.88 -11.54
C TYR A 231 11.32 6.01 -10.59
N LEU A 232 10.35 6.58 -9.86
CA LEU A 232 9.48 5.83 -8.95
C LEU A 232 8.56 4.88 -9.69
N VAL A 233 8.03 5.28 -10.84
CA VAL A 233 7.23 4.42 -11.72
C VAL A 233 8.09 3.24 -12.21
N ASN A 234 9.29 3.52 -12.71
CA ASN A 234 10.23 2.49 -13.17
C ASN A 234 10.63 1.54 -12.04
N TYR A 235 10.86 2.07 -10.83
CA TYR A 235 11.11 1.28 -9.64
C TYR A 235 9.95 0.31 -9.37
N VAL A 236 8.70 0.81 -9.31
CA VAL A 236 7.51 -0.03 -9.08
C VAL A 236 7.35 -1.09 -10.18
N MET A 237 7.54 -0.73 -11.45
CA MET A 237 7.50 -1.68 -12.57
C MET A 237 8.54 -2.79 -12.41
N ASN A 238 9.79 -2.42 -12.13
CA ASN A 238 10.90 -3.36 -12.01
C ASN A 238 10.72 -4.33 -10.83
N VAL A 239 10.28 -3.82 -9.67
CA VAL A 239 9.97 -4.65 -8.50
C VAL A 239 8.87 -5.65 -8.83
N ASN A 240 7.78 -5.20 -9.47
CA ASN A 240 6.69 -6.10 -9.86
C ASN A 240 7.13 -7.14 -10.91
N MET A 241 7.99 -6.76 -11.87
CA MET A 241 8.55 -7.70 -12.84
C MET A 241 9.38 -8.80 -12.17
N LYS A 242 10.17 -8.44 -11.16
CA LYS A 242 11.04 -9.38 -10.43
C LYS A 242 10.25 -10.30 -9.50
N LEU A 243 9.33 -9.73 -8.72
CA LEU A 243 8.64 -10.45 -7.64
C LEU A 243 7.25 -10.97 -8.03
N ARG A 244 6.66 -10.47 -9.12
CA ARG A 244 5.31 -10.83 -9.61
C ARG A 244 4.23 -10.69 -8.53
N ILE A 245 4.28 -9.58 -7.79
CA ILE A 245 3.40 -9.34 -6.63
C ILE A 245 1.99 -8.99 -7.08
N TRP A 246 1.85 -8.19 -8.14
CA TRP A 246 0.55 -7.72 -8.60
C TRP A 246 -0.21 -8.83 -9.35
N PRO A 247 -1.49 -9.10 -9.03
CA PRO A 247 -2.20 -10.29 -9.49
C PRO A 247 -2.56 -10.27 -10.99
N CYS A 248 -2.87 -9.10 -11.56
CA CYS A 248 -3.30 -8.99 -12.96
C CYS A 248 -2.59 -7.85 -13.70
N LYS A 249 -1.95 -8.16 -14.84
CA LYS A 249 -1.24 -7.16 -15.65
C LYS A 249 -2.15 -6.05 -16.19
N ASN A 250 -3.40 -6.37 -16.50
CA ASN A 250 -4.36 -5.41 -17.08
C ASN A 250 -4.80 -4.32 -16.09
N THR A 251 -4.61 -4.52 -14.79
CA THR A 251 -4.95 -3.55 -13.75
C THR A 251 -3.72 -2.85 -13.18
N PHE A 252 -2.52 -3.38 -13.41
CA PHE A 252 -1.26 -2.82 -12.92
C PHE A 252 -0.84 -1.60 -13.74
N LEU A 253 -0.72 -0.44 -13.11
CA LEU A 253 -0.29 0.83 -13.73
C LEU A 253 -1.07 1.19 -15.00
N ALA A 254 -2.32 0.72 -15.11
CA ALA A 254 -3.12 0.79 -16.34
C ALA A 254 -3.44 2.21 -16.82
N TYR A 255 -3.20 3.21 -15.97
CA TYR A 255 -3.49 4.62 -16.22
C TYR A 255 -2.24 5.50 -16.32
N ILE A 256 -1.06 4.89 -16.21
CA ILE A 256 0.20 5.59 -16.48
C ILE A 256 0.61 5.31 -17.92
N ASP A 257 0.84 6.35 -18.69
CA ASP A 257 1.38 6.21 -20.04
C ASP A 257 2.87 5.83 -19.97
N PRO A 258 3.28 4.65 -20.48
CA PRO A 258 4.67 4.22 -20.52
C PRO A 258 5.51 4.97 -21.56
N HIS A 259 4.89 5.72 -22.48
CA HIS A 259 5.57 6.38 -23.61
C HIS A 259 5.81 7.88 -23.41
N THR A 260 5.42 8.45 -22.27
CA THR A 260 5.79 9.83 -21.96
C THR A 260 7.31 9.89 -21.74
N PRO A 261 8.08 10.64 -22.57
CA PRO A 261 9.54 10.66 -22.49
C PRO A 261 10.04 11.19 -21.13
N LEU A 262 11.23 10.73 -20.73
CA LEU A 262 12.01 11.30 -19.63
C LEU A 262 12.48 12.73 -19.93
#